data_AF-A0A7C4ZIV0-F1
#
_entry.id   AF-A0A7C4ZIV0-F1
#
_cell.length_a   1.000
_cell.length_b   1.000
_cell.length_c   1.000
_cell.angle_alpha   90.00
_cell.angle_beta   90.00
_cell.angle_gamma   90.00
#
_symmetry.space_group_name_H-M   'P 1'
#
loop_
_entity.id
_entity.type
_entity.pdbx_description
1 polymer ?
#
loop_
_entity_poly.entity_id
_entity_poly.type
_entity_poly.pdbx_seq_one_letter_code
_entity_poly.pdbx_strand_id
1 'polypeptide(L)'
;MMNEELNNQLKREWTDQYVEIDPDKARPELKRFQGLVGRVVTVNWNNQCLVDFADGAWYDIAPAYLRKVTSEEARKKYDPKVNSAQPIPSKQG
;
A
#
# COMPACT_ATOMS: atom_id res chain seq x y z
N MET A 1 8.35 17.60 17.05
CA MET A 1 8.31 16.26 17.66
C MET A 1 7.00 15.50 17.43
N MET A 2 5.84 16.13 17.16
CA MET A 2 4.56 15.41 16.94
C MET A 2 4.50 14.51 15.70
N ASN A 3 5.28 14.78 14.64
CA ASN A 3 5.16 14.01 13.39
C ASN A 3 5.77 12.62 13.47
N GLU A 4 6.76 12.38 14.34
CA GLU A 4 7.43 11.08 14.46
C GLU A 4 6.56 10.04 15.19
N GLU A 5 5.86 10.46 16.25
CA GLU A 5 4.98 9.58 17.01
C GLU A 5 3.81 9.09 16.15
N LEU A 6 3.17 10.01 15.42
CA LEU A 6 2.14 9.68 14.44
C LEU A 6 2.69 8.75 13.35
N ASN A 7 3.89 9.01 12.85
CA ASN A 7 4.52 8.17 11.84
C ASN A 7 4.72 6.74 12.33
N ASN A 8 5.24 6.57 13.55
CA ASN A 8 5.46 5.27 14.16
C ASN A 8 4.14 4.52 14.43
N GLN A 9 3.09 5.23 14.84
CA GLN A 9 1.76 4.66 14.98
C GLN A 9 1.24 4.15 13.62
N LEU A 10 1.30 4.98 12.59
CA LEU A 10 0.85 4.61 11.25
C LEU A 10 1.66 3.44 10.69
N LYS A 11 2.97 3.40 10.88
CA LYS A 11 3.82 2.26 10.50
C LYS A 11 3.34 0.97 11.15
N ARG A 12 3.08 0.98 12.46
CA ARG A 12 2.57 -0.21 13.19
C ARG A 12 1.19 -0.65 12.71
N GLU A 13 0.35 0.32 12.37
CA GLU A 13 -1.05 0.06 12.03
C GLU A 13 -1.24 -0.40 10.57
N TRP A 14 -0.43 0.12 9.65
CA TRP A 14 -0.67 -0.02 8.21
C TRP A 14 0.35 -0.91 7.50
N THR A 15 1.57 -1.04 7.99
CA THR A 15 2.58 -1.89 7.32
C THR A 15 2.07 -3.33 7.22
N ASP A 16 2.30 -3.97 6.08
CA ASP A 16 1.87 -5.33 5.75
C ASP A 16 0.35 -5.56 5.71
N GLN A 17 -0.45 -4.50 5.82
CA GLN A 17 -1.90 -4.61 5.67
C GLN A 17 -2.30 -4.62 4.19
N TYR A 18 -3.33 -5.40 3.89
CA TYR A 18 -4.02 -5.33 2.61
C TYR A 18 -5.05 -4.22 2.63
N VAL A 19 -5.07 -3.42 1.58
CA VAL A 19 -5.89 -2.23 1.48
C VAL A 19 -6.55 -2.14 0.11
N GLU A 20 -7.73 -1.53 0.08
CA GLU A 20 -8.37 -1.05 -1.12
C GLU A 20 -8.58 0.46 -1.01
N ILE A 21 -8.84 1.12 -2.15
CA ILE A 21 -9.23 2.52 -2.16
C ILE A 21 -10.64 2.66 -1.61
N ASP A 22 -10.82 3.54 -0.62
CA ASP A 22 -12.14 3.90 -0.09
C ASP A 22 -12.93 4.64 -1.20
N PRO A 23 -13.99 4.05 -1.76
CA PRO A 23 -14.70 4.61 -2.92
C PRO A 23 -15.43 5.91 -2.58
N ASP A 24 -15.79 6.14 -1.31
CA ASP A 24 -16.53 7.32 -0.86
C ASP A 24 -15.62 8.54 -0.66
N LYS A 25 -14.33 8.30 -0.41
CA LYS A 25 -13.33 9.35 -0.13
C LYS A 25 -12.28 9.50 -1.22
N ALA A 26 -12.24 8.59 -2.18
CA ALA A 26 -11.26 8.56 -3.25
C ALA A 26 -11.29 9.84 -4.10
N ARG A 27 -10.12 10.45 -4.26
CA ARG A 27 -9.93 11.49 -5.27
C ARG A 27 -10.04 10.89 -6.68
N PRO A 28 -10.38 11.69 -7.70
CA PRO A 28 -10.49 11.20 -9.09
C PRO A 28 -9.26 10.43 -9.57
N GLU A 29 -8.05 10.82 -9.16
CA GLU A 29 -6.80 10.15 -9.51
C GLU A 29 -6.65 8.73 -8.94
N LEU A 30 -7.32 8.44 -7.81
CA LEU A 30 -7.30 7.13 -7.17
C LEU A 30 -8.35 6.18 -7.75
N LYS A 31 -9.29 6.67 -8.57
CA LYS A 31 -10.35 5.85 -9.16
C LYS A 31 -9.81 4.72 -10.04
N ARG A 32 -8.64 4.90 -10.65
CA ARG A 32 -8.00 3.84 -11.45
C ARG A 32 -7.64 2.60 -10.63
N PHE A 33 -7.53 2.73 -9.31
CA PHE A 33 -7.24 1.62 -8.39
C PHE A 33 -8.49 1.09 -7.68
N GLN A 34 -9.68 1.61 -8.00
CA GLN A 34 -10.93 1.10 -7.40
C GLN A 34 -11.14 -0.37 -7.78
N GLY A 35 -11.46 -1.19 -6.78
CA GLY A 35 -11.66 -2.63 -6.94
C GLY A 35 -10.38 -3.48 -6.94
N LEU A 36 -9.21 -2.84 -7.01
CA LEU A 36 -7.91 -3.48 -6.80
C LEU A 36 -7.59 -3.58 -5.31
N VAL A 37 -6.87 -4.64 -4.95
CA VAL A 37 -6.30 -4.80 -3.62
C VAL A 37 -4.81 -4.56 -3.73
N GLY A 38 -4.30 -3.64 -2.91
CA GLY A 38 -2.88 -3.41 -2.73
C GLY A 38 -2.40 -3.88 -1.36
N ARG A 39 -1.08 -3.94 -1.20
CA ARG A 39 -0.42 -4.14 0.09
C ARG A 39 0.34 -2.88 0.47
N VAL A 40 0.23 -2.47 1.71
CA VAL A 40 1.07 -1.39 2.25
C VAL A 40 2.46 -1.94 2.52
N VAL A 41 3.45 -1.41 1.82
CA VAL A 41 4.86 -1.76 1.97
C VAL A 41 5.45 -1.08 3.21
N THR A 42 5.14 0.20 3.40
CA THR A 42 5.61 1.00 4.54
C THR A 42 4.81 2.30 4.65
N VAL A 43 5.12 3.14 5.64
CA VAL A 43 4.63 4.52 5.74
C VAL A 43 5.84 5.46 5.68
N ASN A 44 5.82 6.40 4.74
CA ASN A 44 6.90 7.37 4.54
C ASN A 44 6.87 8.47 5.62
N TRP A 45 7.87 9.35 5.67
CA TRP A 45 7.94 10.45 6.66
C TRP A 45 6.92 11.57 6.44
N ASN A 46 6.22 11.58 5.31
CA ASN A 46 5.06 12.44 5.06
C ASN A 46 3.75 11.82 5.60
N ASN A 47 3.82 10.71 6.35
CA ASN A 47 2.68 9.97 6.89
C ASN A 47 1.75 9.40 5.81
N GLN A 48 2.29 9.11 4.63
CA GLN A 48 1.57 8.46 3.55
C GLN A 48 1.95 6.98 3.50
N CYS A 49 0.94 6.12 3.29
CA CYS A 49 1.12 4.70 3.07
C CYS A 49 1.67 4.48 1.66
N LEU A 50 2.79 3.80 1.57
CA LEU A 50 3.36 3.35 0.31
C LEU A 50 2.65 2.04 -0.09
N VAL A 51 1.74 2.12 -1.05
CA VAL A 51 0.89 1.00 -1.48
C VAL A 51 1.42 0.42 -2.78
N ASP A 52 1.51 -0.91 -2.82
CA ASP A 52 1.83 -1.71 -3.99
C ASP A 52 0.56 -2.41 -4.47
N PHE A 53 0.12 -2.12 -5.69
CA PHE A 53 -1.05 -2.77 -6.31
C PHE A 53 -0.67 -3.96 -7.21
N ALA A 54 0.57 -4.44 -7.11
CA ALA A 54 1.12 -5.48 -7.96
C ALA A 54 1.17 -5.10 -9.47
N ASP A 55 1.34 -3.81 -9.75
CA ASP A 55 1.43 -3.24 -11.10
C ASP A 55 2.85 -2.78 -11.48
N GLY A 56 3.82 -2.98 -10.58
CA GLY A 56 5.22 -2.61 -10.79
C GLY A 56 5.59 -1.21 -10.29
N ALA A 57 4.68 -0.48 -9.64
CA ALA A 57 4.95 0.81 -9.03
C ALA A 57 4.46 0.91 -7.57
N TRP A 58 5.08 1.81 -6.82
CA TRP A 58 4.64 2.21 -5.49
C TRP A 58 3.91 3.56 -5.54
N TYR A 59 2.85 3.66 -4.75
CA TYR A 59 2.03 4.87 -4.68
C TYR A 59 1.93 5.36 -3.25
N ASP A 60 2.27 6.63 -3.03
CA ASP A 60 2.03 7.28 -1.76
C ASP A 60 0.56 7.68 -1.63
N ILE A 61 -0.17 7.04 -0.72
CA ILE A 61 -1.60 7.26 -0.50
C ILE A 61 -1.84 7.61 0.96
N ALA A 62 -2.60 8.67 1.21
CA ALA A 62 -2.94 9.03 2.58
C ALA A 62 -3.83 7.94 3.21
N PRO A 63 -3.61 7.57 4.48
CA PRO A 63 -4.41 6.55 5.19
C PRO A 63 -5.92 6.81 5.13
N ALA A 64 -6.34 8.08 5.06
CA ALA A 64 -7.74 8.49 4.99
C ALA A 64 -8.46 8.05 3.69
N TYR A 65 -7.72 7.69 2.64
CA TYR A 65 -8.26 7.18 1.37
C TYR A 65 -8.17 5.66 1.25
N LEU A 66 -7.70 4.98 2.30
CA LEU A 66 -7.51 3.54 2.32
C LEU A 66 -8.51 2.88 3.26
N ARG A 67 -9.02 1.73 2.82
CA ARG A 67 -9.82 0.82 3.64
C ARG A 67 -9.06 -0.48 3.80
N LYS A 68 -8.90 -0.95 5.04
CA LYS A 68 -8.31 -2.27 5.33
C LYS A 68 -9.27 -3.35 4.85
N VAL A 69 -8.74 -4.32 4.11
CA VAL A 69 -9.48 -5.47 3.59
C VAL A 69 -9.08 -6.72 4.37
N THR A 70 -10.02 -7.62 4.62
CA THR A 70 -9.72 -8.90 5.28
C THR A 70 -8.95 -9.82 4.34
N SER A 71 -8.10 -10.67 4.94
CA SER A 71 -7.12 -11.50 4.22
C SER A 71 -7.72 -12.49 3.20
N GLU A 72 -8.99 -12.85 3.31
CA GLU A 72 -9.64 -13.81 2.41
C GLU A 72 -9.97 -13.22 1.04
N GLU A 73 -10.47 -11.98 1.00
CA GLU A 73 -10.75 -11.27 -0.25
C GLU A 73 -9.46 -10.72 -0.87
N ALA A 74 -8.53 -10.29 -0.01
CA ALA A 74 -7.23 -9.79 -0.45
C ALA A 74 -6.37 -10.87 -1.12
N ARG A 75 -6.33 -12.10 -0.57
CA ARG A 75 -5.56 -13.22 -1.13
C ARG A 75 -5.96 -13.62 -2.54
N LYS A 76 -7.19 -13.36 -2.96
CA LYS A 76 -7.67 -13.69 -4.31
C LYS A 76 -7.27 -12.66 -5.36
N LYS A 77 -7.02 -11.41 -4.94
CA LYS A 77 -6.82 -10.27 -5.85
C LYS A 77 -5.39 -9.76 -5.88
N TYR A 78 -4.62 -9.94 -4.82
CA TYR A 78 -3.23 -9.52 -4.74
C TYR A 78 -2.28 -10.69 -4.98
N ASP A 79 -1.46 -10.62 -6.04
CA ASP A 79 -0.38 -11.57 -6.29
C ASP A 79 0.94 -11.06 -5.69
N PRO A 80 1.43 -11.64 -4.57
CA PRO A 80 2.69 -11.22 -3.96
C PRO A 80 3.93 -11.50 -4.83
N LYS A 81 3.82 -12.33 -5.89
CA LYS A 81 4.92 -12.59 -6.82
C LYS A 81 5.09 -11.49 -7.86
N VAL A 82 4.05 -10.70 -8.11
CA VAL A 82 4.08 -9.55 -9.01
C VAL A 82 4.14 -8.27 -8.17
N ASN A 83 5.01 -8.25 -7.16
CA ASN A 83 5.20 -7.04 -6.38
C ASN A 83 6.13 -6.05 -7.11
N SER A 84 6.10 -4.80 -6.68
CA SER A 84 6.85 -3.71 -7.28
C SER A 84 8.34 -3.71 -6.94
N ALA A 85 8.80 -4.65 -6.11
CA ALA A 85 10.23 -4.83 -5.88
C ALA A 85 10.87 -5.52 -7.11
N GLN A 86 11.92 -4.91 -7.65
CA GLN A 86 12.70 -5.54 -8.70
C GLN A 86 13.35 -6.82 -8.18
N PRO A 87 13.38 -7.91 -8.97
CA PRO A 87 14.13 -9.10 -8.60
C PRO A 87 15.60 -8.73 -8.40
N ILE A 88 16.18 -9.17 -7.28
CA ILE A 88 17.60 -8.96 -6.99
C ILE A 88 18.39 -9.57 -8.16
N PRO A 89 19.19 -8.78 -8.89
CA PRO A 89 19.99 -9.31 -9.99
C PRO A 89 20.87 -10.46 -9.49
N SER A 90 20.95 -11.54 -10.27
CA SER A 90 21.90 -12.61 -9.99
C SER A 90 23.29 -12.00 -9.87
N LYS A 91 23.94 -12.24 -8.72
CA LYS A 91 25.30 -11.75 -8.43
C LYS A 91 26.19 -12.10 -9.63
N GLN A 92 26.71 -11.09 -10.33
CA GLN A 92 27.67 -11.31 -11.41
C GLN A 92 28.89 -12.00 -10.79
N GLY A 93 29.18 -13.21 -11.28
CA GLY A 93 30.30 -14.05 -10.84
C GLY A 93 31.64 -13.56 -11.34
#